data_AF-A0AAV2HR62-F1
#
_entry.id   AF-A0AAV2HR62-F1
#
_cell.length_a   1.000
_cell.length_b   1.000
_cell.length_c   1.000
_cell.angle_alpha   90.00
_cell.angle_beta   90.00
_cell.angle_gamma   90.00
#
_symmetry.space_group_name_H-M   'P 1'
#
loop_
_entity.id
_entity.type
_entity.pdbx_description
1 polymer ?
#
loop_
_entity_poly.entity_id
_entity_poly.type
_entity_poly.pdbx_seq_one_letter_code
_entity_poly.pdbx_strand_id
1 'polypeptide(L)'
;KGKVLSKNNENTEIYAQACCQVAHEMGTKNVDLYSEMMKTEDFTVLLDDGLHLSEKGSQLLFDKHQPIIEKLTAHLPAAWFPFHDQVDLEHLEKFLLSFQILGLSH
;
A
#
# COMPACT_ATOMS: atom_id res chain seq x y z
N LYS A 1 -26.68 14.93 21.72
CA LYS A 1 -26.00 16.05 21.03
C LYS A 1 -24.54 15.67 20.89
N GLY A 2 -24.04 15.50 19.66
CA GLY A 2 -22.65 15.14 19.41
C GLY A 2 -21.72 16.24 19.91
N LYS A 3 -20.65 15.84 20.61
CA LYS A 3 -19.59 16.76 21.04
C LYS A 3 -18.88 17.23 19.78
N VAL A 4 -18.72 18.54 19.61
CA VAL A 4 -17.84 19.10 18.56
C VAL A 4 -16.44 18.59 18.87
N LEU A 5 -15.97 17.62 18.09
CA LEU A 5 -14.59 17.19 18.13
C LEU A 5 -13.76 18.41 17.75
N SER A 6 -12.85 18.81 18.62
CA SER A 6 -11.85 19.82 18.28
C SER A 6 -11.19 19.41 16.97
N LYS A 7 -11.13 20.30 15.98
CA LYS A 7 -10.40 20.13 14.71
C LYS A 7 -8.88 20.05 14.88
N ASN A 8 -8.42 19.64 16.06
CA ASN A 8 -7.03 19.46 16.41
C ASN A 8 -6.69 18.01 16.01
N ASN A 9 -5.80 17.88 15.03
CA ASN A 9 -5.24 16.60 14.59
C ASN A 9 -3.84 16.35 15.21
N GLU A 10 -3.50 17.07 16.28
CA GLU A 10 -2.16 17.07 16.90
C GLU A 10 -1.82 15.70 17.48
N ASN A 11 -2.79 15.00 18.08
CA ASN A 11 -2.55 13.63 18.54
C ASN A 11 -2.23 12.69 17.38
N THR A 12 -2.88 12.85 16.24
CA THR A 12 -2.58 12.05 15.04
C THR A 12 -1.17 12.34 14.53
N GLU A 13 -0.71 13.60 14.59
CA GLU A 13 0.67 13.96 14.28
C GLU A 13 1.68 13.22 15.16
N ILE A 14 1.48 13.25 16.48
CA ILE A 14 2.36 12.61 17.45
C ILE A 14 2.49 11.12 17.15
N TYR A 15 1.36 10.44 16.92
CA TYR A 15 1.38 9.02 16.59
C TYR A 15 1.97 8.73 15.21
N ALA A 16 1.71 9.58 14.20
CA ALA A 16 2.29 9.42 12.88
C ALA A 16 3.83 9.52 12.93
N GLN A 17 4.35 10.52 13.65
CA GLN A 17 5.79 10.69 13.86
C GLN A 17 6.41 9.52 14.62
N ALA A 18 5.77 9.05 15.69
CA ALA A 18 6.23 7.88 16.44
C ALA A 18 6.27 6.62 15.58
N CYS A 19 5.24 6.37 14.77
CA CYS A 19 5.21 5.25 13.82
C CYS A 19 6.33 5.35 12.77
N CYS A 20 6.60 6.56 12.25
CA CYS A 20 7.68 6.79 11.31
C CYS A 20 9.05 6.51 11.95
N GLN A 21 9.25 6.93 13.19
CA GLN A 21 10.48 6.65 13.93
C GLN A 21 10.69 5.15 14.14
N VAL A 22 9.66 4.42 14.59
CA VAL A 22 9.75 2.96 14.76
C VAL A 22 10.03 2.27 13.42
N ALA A 23 9.38 2.71 12.34
CA ALA A 23 9.63 2.15 11.01
C ALA A 23 11.10 2.31 10.59
N HIS A 24 11.68 3.48 10.84
CA HIS A 24 13.09 3.75 10.60
C HIS A 24 14.00 2.87 11.47
N GLU A 25 13.74 2.75 12.77
CA GLU A 25 14.49 1.90 13.70
C GLU A 25 14.46 0.42 13.30
N MET A 26 13.33 -0.04 12.77
CA MET A 26 13.15 -1.42 12.29
C MET A 26 13.63 -1.64 10.85
N GLY A 27 14.09 -0.60 10.15
CA GLY A 27 14.53 -0.67 8.76
C GLY A 27 13.41 -0.99 7.75
N THR A 28 12.14 -0.78 8.12
CA THR A 28 11.00 -0.96 7.21
C THR A 28 10.67 0.32 6.47
N LYS A 29 9.93 0.20 5.36
CA LYS A 29 9.40 1.35 4.62
C LYS A 29 8.06 1.78 5.22
N ASN A 30 7.77 3.07 5.16
CA ASN A 30 6.54 3.66 5.67
C ASN A 30 6.05 4.80 4.76
N VAL A 31 4.77 5.13 4.91
CA VAL A 31 4.16 6.33 4.34
C VAL A 31 3.73 7.21 5.50
N ASP A 32 4.25 8.44 5.57
CA ASP A 32 3.77 9.46 6.49
C ASP A 32 2.52 10.14 5.91
N LEU A 33 1.38 9.45 5.99
CA LEU A 33 0.12 9.92 5.42
C LEU A 33 -0.34 11.22 6.07
N TYR A 34 -0.08 11.41 7.37
CA TYR A 34 -0.44 12.65 8.07
C TYR A 34 0.24 13.85 7.42
N SER A 35 1.56 13.83 7.27
CA SER A 35 2.31 14.93 6.68
C SER A 35 1.91 15.17 5.21
N GLU A 36 1.55 14.13 4.46
CA GLU A 36 1.03 14.29 3.09
C GLU A 36 -0.36 14.95 3.07
N MET A 37 -1.27 14.55 3.95
CA MET A 37 -2.60 15.16 4.06
C MET A 37 -2.53 16.63 4.46
N MET A 38 -1.64 16.99 5.40
CA MET A 38 -1.48 18.36 5.90
C MET A 38 -0.89 19.34 4.86
N LYS A 39 -0.38 18.84 3.72
CA LYS A 39 0.01 19.70 2.57
C LYS A 39 -1.20 20.24 1.80
N THR A 40 -2.38 19.66 2.02
CA THR A 40 -3.63 20.11 1.41
C THR A 40 -4.26 21.19 2.30
N GLU A 41 -4.56 22.37 1.73
CA GLU A 41 -5.12 23.51 2.46
C GLU A 41 -6.40 23.14 3.24
N ASP A 42 -7.28 22.37 2.61
CA ASP A 42 -8.42 21.75 3.27
C ASP A 42 -8.26 20.23 3.26
N PHE A 43 -7.59 19.68 4.28
CA PHE A 43 -7.40 18.23 4.40
C PHE A 43 -8.74 17.47 4.59
N THR A 44 -9.83 18.14 4.97
CA THR A 44 -11.11 17.47 5.21
C THR A 44 -11.71 16.90 3.92
N VAL A 45 -11.32 17.41 2.75
CA VAL A 45 -11.71 16.85 1.44
C VAL A 45 -11.14 15.44 1.20
N LEU A 46 -10.11 15.06 1.96
CA LEU A 46 -9.49 13.74 1.91
C LEU A 46 -10.22 12.74 2.82
N LEU A 47 -11.26 13.18 3.54
CA LEU A 47 -12.04 12.38 4.47
C LEU A 47 -13.52 12.42 4.06
N ASP A 48 -14.22 11.30 4.22
CA ASP A 48 -15.65 11.19 3.87
C ASP A 48 -16.55 11.65 5.02
N ASP A 49 -16.23 11.20 6.24
CA ASP A 49 -16.98 11.51 7.48
C ASP A 49 -16.13 12.21 8.55
N GLY A 50 -14.93 12.68 8.15
CA GLY A 50 -13.94 13.24 9.07
C GLY A 50 -13.02 12.22 9.74
N LEU A 51 -13.14 10.92 9.40
CA LEU A 51 -12.22 9.87 9.85
C LEU A 51 -11.83 8.90 8.71
N HIS A 52 -12.80 8.37 7.97
CA HIS A 52 -12.55 7.48 6.84
C HIS A 52 -12.05 8.27 5.63
N LEU A 53 -11.13 7.70 4.85
CA LEU A 53 -10.63 8.33 3.64
C LEU A 53 -11.76 8.46 2.60
N SER A 54 -11.85 9.62 1.96
CA SER A 54 -12.62 9.79 0.74
C SER A 54 -11.93 9.10 -0.44
N GLU A 55 -12.56 9.12 -1.62
CA GLU A 55 -11.90 8.69 -2.86
C GLU A 55 -10.57 9.43 -3.09
N LYS A 56 -10.56 10.75 -2.86
CA LYS A 56 -9.35 11.59 -2.98
C LYS A 56 -8.29 11.20 -1.94
N GLY A 57 -8.70 10.95 -0.70
CA GLY A 57 -7.77 10.50 0.36
C GLY A 57 -7.17 9.13 0.05
N SER A 58 -7.97 8.22 -0.48
CA SER A 58 -7.54 6.88 -0.90
C SER A 58 -6.57 6.94 -2.07
N GLN A 59 -6.84 7.80 -3.06
CA GLN A 59 -5.93 8.03 -4.18
C GLN A 59 -4.60 8.61 -3.71
N LEU A 60 -4.61 9.59 -2.81
CA LEU A 60 -3.38 10.16 -2.23
C LEU A 60 -2.54 9.08 -1.53
N LEU A 61 -3.16 8.20 -0.73
CA LEU A 61 -2.47 7.10 -0.09
C LEU A 61 -1.87 6.14 -1.13
N PHE A 62 -2.64 5.78 -2.16
CA PHE A 62 -2.18 4.90 -3.24
C PHE A 62 -0.95 5.47 -3.94
N ASP A 63 -0.98 6.74 -4.34
CA ASP A 63 0.12 7.40 -5.05
C ASP A 63 1.43 7.41 -4.25
N LYS A 64 1.34 7.50 -2.92
CA LYS A 64 2.51 7.47 -2.02
C LYS A 64 2.99 6.06 -1.74
N HIS A 65 2.08 5.11 -1.70
CA HIS A 65 2.37 3.71 -1.36
C HIS A 65 2.87 2.90 -2.56
N GLN A 66 2.36 3.16 -3.76
CA GLN A 66 2.69 2.43 -4.98
C GLN A 66 4.20 2.36 -5.26
N PRO A 67 4.98 3.46 -5.24
CA PRO A 67 6.42 3.40 -5.52
C PRO A 67 7.21 2.57 -4.50
N ILE A 68 6.74 2.52 -3.25
CA ILE A 68 7.34 1.70 -2.20
C ILE A 68 7.12 0.22 -2.51
N ILE A 69 5.88 -0.14 -2.81
CA ILE A 69 5.53 -1.53 -3.16
C ILE A 69 6.26 -1.97 -4.42
N GLU A 70 6.21 -1.18 -5.49
CA GLU A 70 6.93 -1.48 -6.74
C GLU A 70 8.41 -1.74 -6.50
N LYS A 71 9.07 -0.93 -5.66
CA LYS A 71 10.47 -1.16 -5.31
C LYS A 71 10.69 -2.42 -4.50
N LEU A 72 9.81 -2.71 -3.53
CA LEU A 72 9.92 -3.91 -2.68
C LEU A 72 9.62 -5.19 -3.47
N THR A 73 8.73 -5.13 -4.47
CA THR A 73 8.30 -6.27 -5.28
C THR A 73 8.98 -6.34 -6.64
N ALA A 74 9.90 -5.44 -6.97
CA ALA A 74 10.59 -5.40 -8.28
C ALA A 74 11.33 -6.71 -8.65
N HIS A 75 11.69 -7.51 -7.65
CA HIS A 75 12.34 -8.81 -7.83
C HIS A 75 11.34 -9.96 -8.07
N LEU A 76 10.06 -9.74 -7.79
CA LEU A 76 9.02 -10.75 -7.99
C LEU A 76 8.66 -10.81 -9.48
N PRO A 77 8.35 -12.01 -10.00
CA PRO A 77 7.87 -12.13 -11.36
C PRO A 77 6.48 -11.47 -11.49
N ALA A 78 6.23 -10.86 -12.65
CA ALA A 78 4.94 -10.23 -12.96
C ALA A 78 3.77 -11.24 -12.96
N ALA A 79 4.06 -12.52 -13.14
CA ALA A 79 3.09 -13.60 -13.02
C ALA A 79 3.79 -14.86 -12.47
N TRP A 80 3.17 -15.52 -11.49
CA TRP A 80 3.63 -16.82 -11.00
C TRP A 80 3.22 -17.98 -11.90
N PHE A 81 2.15 -17.79 -12.68
CA PHE A 81 1.64 -18.77 -13.61
C PHE A 81 1.42 -18.12 -14.99
N PRO A 82 1.49 -18.90 -16.07
CA PRO A 82 1.17 -18.44 -17.41
C PRO A 82 -0.24 -17.86 -17.51
N PHE A 83 -0.42 -16.91 -18.42
CA PHE A 83 -1.75 -16.41 -18.75
C PHE A 83 -2.58 -17.52 -19.43
N HIS A 84 -3.91 -17.40 -19.37
CA HIS A 84 -4.84 -18.43 -19.85
C HIS A 84 -4.66 -18.79 -21.34
N ASP A 85 -4.19 -17.83 -22.15
CA ASP A 85 -3.88 -17.98 -23.57
C ASP A 85 -2.49 -18.57 -23.85
N GLN A 86 -1.68 -18.73 -22.81
CA GLN A 86 -0.32 -19.28 -22.86
C GLN A 86 -0.25 -20.70 -22.29
N VAL A 87 -1.38 -21.27 -21.85
CA VAL A 87 -1.44 -22.63 -21.30
C VAL A 87 -1.48 -23.65 -22.44
N ASP A 88 -0.48 -24.52 -22.48
CA ASP A 88 -0.53 -25.74 -23.30
C ASP A 88 -1.51 -26.73 -22.66
N LEU A 89 -2.74 -26.74 -23.15
CA LEU A 89 -3.79 -27.67 -22.70
C LEU A 89 -3.54 -29.10 -23.17
N GLU A 90 -2.76 -29.31 -24.23
CA GLU A 90 -2.45 -30.65 -24.74
C GLU A 90 -1.42 -31.37 -23.85
N HIS A 91 -0.54 -30.62 -23.16
CA HIS A 91 0.48 -31.16 -22.26
C HIS A 91 0.47 -30.50 -20.87
N LEU A 92 -0.72 -30.34 -20.29
CA LEU A 92 -0.94 -29.60 -19.04
C LEU A 92 -0.07 -30.10 -17.86
N GLU A 93 0.07 -31.41 -17.68
CA GLU A 93 0.87 -31.97 -16.57
C GLU A 93 2.35 -31.58 -16.67
N LYS A 94 2.94 -31.71 -17.86
CA LYS A 94 4.34 -31.37 -18.11
C LYS A 94 4.58 -29.86 -18.05
N PHE A 95 3.61 -29.10 -18.53
CA PHE A 95 3.61 -27.64 -18.48
C PHE A 95 3.59 -27.14 -17.03
N LEU A 96 2.64 -27.60 -16.19
CA LEU A 96 2.52 -27.19 -14.79
C LEU A 96 3.72 -27.62 -13.92
N LEU A 97 4.29 -28.81 -14.16
CA LEU A 97 5.49 -29.28 -13.47
C LEU A 97 6.71 -28.38 -13.73
N SER A 98 6.81 -27.75 -14.90
CA SER A 98 7.90 -26.83 -15.23
C SER A 98 7.88 -25.55 -14.39
N PHE A 99 6.70 -25.11 -13.92
CA PHE A 99 6.53 -23.93 -13.06
C PHE A 99 6.68 -24.24 -11.57
N GLN A 100 6.40 -25.47 -11.13
CA GLN A 100 6.66 -25.89 -9.74
C GLN A 100 8.16 -25.93 -9.39
N ILE A 101 9.02 -26.25 -10.36
CA ILE A 101 10.49 -26.30 -10.14
C ILE A 101 11.09 -24.88 -10.04
N LEU A 102 10.51 -23.90 -10.74
CA LEU A 102 10.93 -22.50 -10.70
C LEU A 102 10.50 -21.78 -9.41
N GLY A 103 9.44 -22.23 -8.75
CA GLY A 103 8.93 -21.65 -7.50
C GLY A 103 9.60 -22.13 -6.21
N LEU A 104 10.53 -23.09 -6.28
CA LEU A 104 11.21 -23.70 -5.10
C LEU A 104 12.71 -23.37 -5.01
N SER A 105 13.22 -22.43 -5.81
CA SER A 105 14.64 -22.06 -5.84
C SER A 105 14.97 -20.69 -5.25
N HIS A 106 14.13 -20.19 -4.34
CA HIS A 106 14.42 -19.01 -3.53
C HIS A 106 14.46 -19.35 -2.03
#